data_AF-A0A7Y6PPJ0-F1
#
_entry.id   AF-A0A7Y6PPJ0-F1
#
_cell.length_a   1.000
_cell.length_b   1.000
_cell.length_c   1.000
_cell.angle_alpha   90.00
_cell.angle_beta   90.00
_cell.angle_gamma   90.00
#
_symmetry.space_group_name_H-M   'P 1'
#
loop_
_entity.id
_entity.type
_entity.pdbx_description
1 polymer ?
#
loop_
_entity_poly.entity_id
_entity_poly.type
_entity_poly.pdbx_seq_one_letter_code
_entity_poly.pdbx_strand_id
1 'polypeptide(L)'
;MKYLVVAALALAGCAATSGVEVIEPGPSAESVRIDTQLARFMREAVNVPFSFAVMERDGRRRAVRFRRAALVLQDAVRDLVHWEDPPAKTVSARVVFYTYARELERQVGALELAARSHDVAATSAHLEQIRETCNSCHHFFRPASVISEDVLRDRFAAELEEGP
;
A
#
# COMPACT_ATOMS: atom_id res chain seq x y z
N MET A 1 40.30 47.39 -46.23
CA MET A 1 41.07 46.96 -45.04
C MET A 1 40.04 46.53 -44.00
N LYS A 2 39.72 45.23 -43.91
CA LYS A 2 40.43 44.18 -43.15
C LYS A 2 40.38 44.39 -41.63
N TYR A 3 39.39 43.74 -41.01
CA TYR A 3 39.31 43.12 -39.66
C TYR A 3 39.53 44.04 -38.43
N LEU A 4 38.84 43.88 -37.30
CA LEU A 4 38.80 42.67 -36.47
C LEU A 4 37.65 42.74 -35.45
N VAL A 5 36.96 41.61 -35.32
CA VAL A 5 35.98 41.23 -34.29
C VAL A 5 36.69 40.95 -32.97
N VAL A 6 36.12 41.36 -31.82
CA VAL A 6 36.23 40.58 -30.58
C VAL A 6 34.89 40.65 -29.83
N ALA A 7 34.09 39.59 -29.99
CA ALA A 7 32.99 39.27 -29.10
C ALA A 7 33.58 38.59 -27.85
N ALA A 8 33.35 39.19 -26.68
CA ALA A 8 33.68 38.54 -25.41
C ALA A 8 32.60 37.50 -25.08
N LEU A 9 32.86 36.24 -25.44
CA LEU A 9 32.14 35.10 -24.87
C LEU A 9 32.52 34.98 -23.39
N ALA A 10 31.55 35.18 -22.51
CA ALA A 10 31.64 34.73 -21.12
C ALA A 10 31.59 33.19 -21.12
N LEU A 11 32.77 32.58 -21.02
CA LEU A 11 32.94 31.15 -20.83
C LEU A 11 32.32 30.76 -19.47
N ALA A 12 31.17 30.10 -19.52
CA ALA A 12 30.66 29.25 -18.46
C ALA A 12 31.67 28.12 -18.24
N GLY A 13 32.61 28.34 -17.32
CA GLY A 13 33.57 27.35 -16.87
C GLY A 13 32.90 26.41 -15.87
N CYS A 14 32.79 25.14 -16.27
CA CYS A 14 32.39 24.00 -15.47
C CYS A 14 33.14 23.95 -14.14
N ALA A 15 32.49 24.30 -13.04
CA ALA A 15 32.87 23.79 -11.74
C ALA A 15 32.39 22.34 -11.69
N ALA A 16 33.31 21.43 -12.02
CA ALA A 16 33.21 20.02 -11.66
C ALA A 16 33.08 19.96 -10.14
N THR A 17 31.84 19.93 -9.66
CA THR A 17 31.54 19.46 -8.31
C THR A 17 31.85 17.98 -8.33
N SER A 18 33.00 17.62 -7.75
CA SER A 18 33.28 16.26 -7.34
C SER A 18 32.03 15.77 -6.61
N GLY A 19 31.35 14.80 -7.23
CA GLY A 19 30.20 14.16 -6.65
C GLY A 19 30.61 13.60 -5.30
N VAL A 20 30.26 14.32 -4.24
CA VAL A 20 29.97 13.68 -2.97
C VAL A 20 28.81 12.77 -3.33
N GLU A 21 29.09 11.48 -3.54
CA GLU A 21 28.09 10.45 -3.33
C GLU A 21 27.58 10.69 -1.91
N VAL A 22 26.46 11.40 -1.84
CA VAL A 22 25.60 11.35 -0.67
C VAL A 22 25.18 9.89 -0.63
N ILE A 23 25.92 9.10 0.14
CA ILE A 23 25.44 7.80 0.62
C ILE A 23 24.15 8.18 1.34
N GLU A 24 23.01 8.04 0.66
CA GLU A 24 21.74 8.20 1.32
C GLU A 24 21.77 7.24 2.51
N PRO A 25 21.60 7.74 3.74
CA PRO A 25 21.52 6.85 4.88
C PRO A 25 20.40 5.86 4.56
N GLY A 26 20.76 4.57 4.52
CA GLY A 26 19.78 3.50 4.35
C GLY A 26 18.63 3.70 5.35
N PRO A 27 17.44 3.16 5.05
CA PRO A 27 16.27 3.34 5.92
C PRO A 27 16.65 3.02 7.37
N SER A 28 16.35 3.93 8.29
CA SER A 28 16.65 3.72 9.70
C SER A 28 15.99 2.41 10.17
N ALA A 29 16.62 1.67 11.07
CA ALA A 29 16.05 0.43 11.62
C ALA A 29 14.62 0.62 12.19
N GLU A 30 14.29 1.84 12.60
CA GLU A 30 12.95 2.26 13.02
C GLU A 30 11.97 2.32 11.84
N SER A 31 12.34 2.95 10.72
CA SER A 31 11.52 2.96 9.49
C SER A 31 11.26 1.55 8.93
N VAL A 32 12.27 0.67 8.95
CA VAL A 32 12.12 -0.74 8.54
C VAL A 32 11.15 -1.49 9.47
N ARG A 33 11.25 -1.30 10.79
CA ARG A 33 10.33 -1.93 11.74
C ARG A 33 8.89 -1.46 11.58
N ILE A 34 8.66 -0.16 11.34
CA ILE A 34 7.33 0.41 11.16
C ILE A 34 6.64 -0.21 9.93
N ASP A 35 7.36 -0.34 8.81
CA ASP A 35 6.81 -0.96 7.60
C ASP A 35 6.44 -2.44 7.82
N THR A 36 7.21 -3.19 8.62
CA THR A 36 6.89 -4.61 8.92
C THR A 36 5.63 -4.80 9.75
N GLN A 37 5.32 -3.89 10.68
CA GLN A 37 4.12 -4.01 11.52
C GLN A 37 2.85 -3.81 10.72
N LEU A 38 2.82 -2.77 9.88
CA LEU A 38 1.69 -2.51 9.01
C LEU A 38 1.56 -3.63 7.96
N ALA A 39 2.65 -4.09 7.36
CA ALA A 39 2.61 -5.20 6.40
C ALA A 39 2.02 -6.47 7.01
N ARG A 40 2.40 -6.81 8.24
CA ARG A 40 1.81 -7.93 8.98
C ARG A 40 0.33 -7.70 9.27
N PHE A 41 -0.03 -6.53 9.77
CA PHE A 41 -1.43 -6.16 10.02
C PHE A 41 -2.30 -6.29 8.76
N MET A 42 -1.85 -5.72 7.64
CA MET A 42 -2.55 -5.82 6.36
C MET A 42 -2.70 -7.27 5.90
N ARG A 43 -1.68 -8.11 6.11
CA ARG A 43 -1.72 -9.52 5.75
C ARG A 43 -2.72 -10.32 6.60
N GLU A 44 -2.68 -10.15 7.91
CA GLU A 44 -3.40 -10.99 8.86
C GLU A 44 -4.82 -10.48 9.15
N ALA A 45 -4.97 -9.18 9.38
CA ALA A 45 -6.23 -8.57 9.81
C ALA A 45 -7.10 -8.10 8.64
N VAL A 46 -6.51 -7.72 7.50
CA VAL A 46 -7.25 -7.19 6.35
C VAL A 46 -7.38 -8.22 5.23
N ASN A 47 -6.25 -8.77 4.75
CA ASN A 47 -6.23 -9.63 3.56
C ASN A 47 -6.93 -10.97 3.77
N VAL A 48 -6.75 -11.61 4.94
CA VAL A 48 -7.43 -12.88 5.27
C VAL A 48 -8.96 -12.73 5.24
N PRO A 49 -9.60 -11.85 6.02
CA PRO A 49 -11.05 -11.75 5.99
C PRO A 49 -11.58 -11.23 4.64
N PHE A 50 -10.86 -10.35 3.94
CA PHE A 50 -11.23 -9.96 2.58
C PHE A 50 -11.23 -11.16 1.61
N SER A 51 -10.19 -11.99 1.65
CA SER A 51 -10.11 -13.20 0.81
C SER A 51 -11.24 -14.17 1.11
N PHE A 52 -11.59 -14.37 2.39
CA PHE A 52 -12.76 -15.15 2.78
C PHE A 52 -14.06 -14.56 2.24
N ALA A 53 -14.24 -13.23 2.32
CA ALA A 53 -15.43 -12.57 1.78
C ALA A 53 -15.55 -12.80 0.26
N VAL A 54 -14.45 -12.70 -0.49
CA VAL A 54 -14.42 -12.98 -1.94
C VAL A 54 -14.78 -14.44 -2.25
N MET A 55 -14.20 -15.41 -1.54
CA MET A 55 -14.45 -16.85 -1.77
C MET A 55 -15.89 -17.27 -1.44
N GLU A 56 -16.53 -16.62 -0.48
CA GLU A 56 -17.80 -17.05 0.08
C GLU A 56 -19.02 -16.32 -0.51
N ARG A 57 -18.81 -15.27 -1.32
CA ARG A 57 -19.86 -14.35 -1.81
C ARG A 57 -21.02 -15.01 -2.57
N ASP A 58 -20.75 -16.11 -3.29
CA ASP A 58 -21.74 -16.74 -4.19
C ASP A 58 -22.51 -17.91 -3.53
N GLY A 59 -22.18 -18.27 -2.29
CA GLY A 59 -22.77 -19.43 -1.62
C GLY A 59 -23.93 -19.09 -0.69
N ARG A 60 -25.17 -19.47 -1.03
CA ARG A 60 -26.32 -19.33 -0.10
C ARG A 60 -26.10 -20.02 1.25
N ARG A 61 -25.45 -21.20 1.27
CA ARG A 61 -25.08 -21.92 2.51
C ARG A 61 -23.88 -21.32 3.24
N ARG A 62 -23.22 -20.33 2.64
CA ARG A 62 -21.98 -19.71 3.08
C ARG A 62 -22.19 -18.30 3.65
N ALA A 63 -23.43 -17.80 3.62
CA ALA A 63 -23.80 -16.46 4.07
C ALA A 63 -23.33 -16.14 5.50
N VAL A 64 -23.35 -17.10 6.43
CA VAL A 64 -22.86 -16.88 7.81
C VAL A 64 -21.36 -16.61 7.83
N ARG A 65 -20.57 -17.38 7.07
CA ARG A 65 -19.12 -17.20 6.98
C ARG A 65 -18.76 -15.89 6.29
N PHE A 66 -19.47 -15.57 5.21
CA PHE A 66 -19.34 -14.29 4.51
C PHE A 66 -19.60 -13.10 5.45
N ARG A 67 -20.73 -13.09 6.17
CA ARG A 67 -21.04 -12.00 7.11
C ARG A 67 -19.99 -11.87 8.23
N ARG A 68 -19.50 -13.00 8.76
CA ARG A 68 -18.44 -12.98 9.77
C ARG A 68 -17.16 -12.38 9.22
N ALA A 69 -16.78 -12.73 8.00
CA ALA A 69 -15.61 -12.16 7.33
C ALA A 69 -15.78 -10.65 7.10
N ALA A 70 -16.95 -10.19 6.64
CA ALA A 70 -17.24 -8.77 6.45
C ALA A 70 -17.19 -7.98 7.76
N LEU A 71 -17.70 -8.53 8.86
CA LEU A 71 -17.63 -7.90 10.18
C LEU A 71 -16.19 -7.80 10.71
N VAL A 72 -15.41 -8.89 10.62
CA VAL A 72 -14.00 -8.87 11.03
C VAL A 72 -13.19 -7.88 10.18
N LEU A 73 -13.46 -7.82 8.87
CA LEU A 73 -12.86 -6.84 7.99
C LEU A 73 -13.23 -5.41 8.40
N GLN A 74 -14.48 -5.16 8.81
CA GLN A 74 -14.93 -3.85 9.27
C GLN A 74 -14.17 -3.38 10.52
N ASP A 75 -13.96 -4.27 11.47
CA ASP A 75 -13.18 -3.94 12.68
C ASP A 75 -11.71 -3.67 12.33
N ALA A 76 -11.10 -4.49 11.46
CA ALA A 76 -9.73 -4.25 11.02
C ALA A 76 -9.56 -2.89 10.32
N VAL A 77 -10.46 -2.50 9.43
CA VAL A 77 -10.33 -1.20 8.75
C VAL A 77 -10.60 0.00 9.66
N ARG A 78 -11.36 -0.19 10.76
CA ARG A 78 -11.46 0.81 11.84
C ARG A 78 -10.14 0.99 12.58
N ASP A 79 -9.39 -0.08 12.80
CA ASP A 79 -8.05 0.03 13.38
C ASP A 79 -7.10 0.76 12.40
N LEU A 80 -7.23 0.48 11.11
CA LEU A 80 -6.42 1.11 10.07
C LEU A 80 -6.60 2.63 9.97
N VAL A 81 -7.83 3.16 10.15
CA VAL A 81 -8.05 4.62 10.14
C VAL A 81 -7.41 5.34 11.33
N HIS A 82 -7.11 4.62 12.41
CA HIS A 82 -6.43 5.13 13.59
C HIS A 82 -4.95 4.71 13.65
N TRP A 83 -4.40 4.16 12.57
CA TRP A 83 -3.03 3.67 12.54
C TRP A 83 -2.04 4.81 12.84
N GLU A 84 -1.22 4.64 13.89
CA GLU A 84 -0.38 5.72 14.44
C GLU A 84 0.72 6.14 13.46
N ASP A 85 1.38 5.15 12.85
CA ASP A 85 2.57 5.32 12.02
C ASP A 85 2.35 4.78 10.60
N PRO A 86 1.72 5.57 9.71
CA PRO A 86 1.52 5.19 8.32
C PRO A 86 2.84 5.23 7.53
N PRO A 87 2.95 4.50 6.39
CA PRO A 87 4.16 4.37 5.59
C PRO A 87 4.38 5.61 4.71
N ALA A 88 4.48 6.77 5.35
CA ALA A 88 4.44 8.07 4.70
C ALA A 88 5.53 8.99 5.27
N LYS A 89 6.46 9.43 4.41
CA LYS A 89 7.57 10.32 4.77
C LYS A 89 7.17 11.81 4.82
N THR A 90 6.01 12.17 4.27
CA THR A 90 5.54 13.57 4.18
C THR A 90 4.14 13.71 4.73
N VAL A 91 3.79 14.92 5.19
CA VAL A 91 2.42 15.24 5.66
C VAL A 91 1.39 14.95 4.57
N SER A 92 1.67 15.33 3.32
CA SER A 92 0.77 15.08 2.20
C SER A 92 0.55 13.57 1.97
N ALA A 93 1.61 12.76 2.04
CA ALA A 93 1.48 11.31 1.93
C ALA A 93 0.69 10.70 3.10
N ARG A 94 0.85 11.22 4.33
CA ARG A 94 0.02 10.82 5.48
C ARG A 94 -1.46 11.11 5.23
N VAL A 95 -1.79 12.30 4.71
CA VAL A 95 -3.16 12.66 4.34
C VAL A 95 -3.73 11.72 3.29
N VAL A 96 -2.94 11.34 2.28
CA VAL A 96 -3.35 10.37 1.26
C VAL A 96 -3.61 9.00 1.88
N PHE A 97 -2.74 8.51 2.77
CA PHE A 97 -2.94 7.24 3.47
C PHE A 97 -4.28 7.21 4.21
N TYR A 98 -4.54 8.22 5.06
CA TYR A 98 -5.78 8.26 5.82
C TYR A 98 -7.02 8.55 4.96
N THR A 99 -6.85 9.16 3.79
CA THR A 99 -7.94 9.26 2.80
C THR A 99 -8.33 7.87 2.29
N TYR A 100 -7.36 7.05 1.89
CA TYR A 100 -7.62 5.66 1.47
C TYR A 100 -8.19 4.81 2.62
N ALA A 101 -7.64 4.93 3.83
CA ALA A 101 -8.12 4.17 4.98
C ALA A 101 -9.59 4.46 5.30
N ARG A 102 -10.01 5.74 5.31
CA ARG A 102 -11.41 6.13 5.55
C ARG A 102 -12.34 5.71 4.42
N GLU A 103 -11.88 5.82 3.19
CA GLU A 103 -12.66 5.36 2.04
C GLU A 103 -12.88 3.84 2.09
N LEU A 104 -11.83 3.09 2.45
CA LEU A 104 -11.91 1.65 2.66
C LEU A 104 -12.87 1.30 3.82
N GLU A 105 -12.79 2.00 4.95
CA GLU A 105 -13.72 1.84 6.08
C GLU A 105 -15.19 2.03 5.64
N ARG A 106 -15.46 3.10 4.89
CA ARG A 106 -16.79 3.41 4.36
C ARG A 106 -17.30 2.29 3.45
N GLN A 107 -16.47 1.81 2.52
CA GLN A 107 -16.83 0.75 1.58
C GLN A 107 -17.07 -0.59 2.28
N VAL A 108 -16.23 -0.94 3.27
CA VAL A 108 -16.42 -2.16 4.07
C VAL A 108 -17.67 -2.09 4.93
N GLY A 109 -18.01 -0.91 5.47
CA GLY A 109 -19.29 -0.70 6.15
C GLY A 109 -20.49 -0.95 5.23
N ALA A 110 -20.42 -0.50 3.96
CA ALA A 110 -21.45 -0.77 2.96
C ALA A 110 -21.51 -2.26 2.57
N LEU A 111 -20.36 -2.92 2.43
CA LEU A 111 -20.27 -4.36 2.21
C LEU A 111 -20.96 -5.15 3.33
N GLU A 112 -20.69 -4.81 4.59
CA GLU A 112 -21.25 -5.49 5.74
C GLU A 112 -22.77 -5.28 5.82
N LEU A 113 -23.28 -4.09 5.48
CA LEU A 113 -24.71 -3.85 5.35
C LEU A 113 -25.35 -4.71 4.25
N ALA A 114 -24.73 -4.77 3.07
CA ALA A 114 -25.19 -5.63 1.96
C ALA A 114 -25.15 -7.12 2.34
N ALA A 115 -24.16 -7.53 3.12
CA ALA A 115 -24.03 -8.89 3.66
C ALA A 115 -25.21 -9.26 4.56
N ARG A 116 -25.67 -8.31 5.41
CA ARG A 116 -26.82 -8.50 6.31
C ARG A 116 -28.14 -8.55 5.57
N SER A 117 -28.30 -7.74 4.53
CA SER A 117 -29.52 -7.72 3.70
C SER A 117 -29.58 -8.86 2.68
N HIS A 118 -28.55 -9.68 2.58
CA HIS A 118 -28.41 -10.73 1.57
C HIS A 118 -28.47 -10.20 0.12
N ASP A 119 -28.08 -8.94 -0.10
CA ASP A 119 -27.98 -8.35 -1.44
C ASP A 119 -26.67 -8.79 -2.12
N VAL A 120 -26.76 -9.84 -2.93
CA VAL A 120 -25.60 -10.42 -3.63
C VAL A 120 -25.02 -9.46 -4.67
N ALA A 121 -25.87 -8.66 -5.32
CA ALA A 121 -25.41 -7.71 -6.34
C ALA A 121 -24.62 -6.57 -5.69
N ALA A 122 -25.17 -5.96 -4.63
CA ALA A 122 -24.48 -4.92 -3.87
C ALA A 122 -23.20 -5.47 -3.21
N THR A 123 -23.25 -6.68 -2.65
CA THR A 123 -22.07 -7.36 -2.10
C THR A 123 -20.95 -7.45 -3.13
N SER A 124 -21.25 -7.91 -4.34
CA SER A 124 -20.25 -8.07 -5.40
C SER A 124 -19.67 -6.73 -5.85
N ALA A 125 -20.52 -5.71 -5.98
CA ALA A 125 -20.09 -4.35 -6.31
C ALA A 125 -19.16 -3.76 -5.24
N HIS A 126 -19.49 -3.93 -3.96
CA HIS A 126 -18.64 -3.42 -2.88
C HIS A 126 -17.31 -4.16 -2.75
N LEU A 127 -17.27 -5.47 -2.97
CA LEU A 127 -16.00 -6.21 -3.01
C LEU A 127 -15.06 -5.69 -4.12
N GLU A 128 -15.62 -5.33 -5.27
CA GLU A 128 -14.85 -4.75 -6.38
C GLU A 128 -14.30 -3.36 -6.01
N GLN A 129 -15.14 -2.48 -5.45
CA GLN A 129 -14.71 -1.15 -4.98
C GLN A 129 -13.60 -1.22 -3.93
N ILE A 130 -13.71 -2.17 -2.99
CA ILE A 130 -12.68 -2.44 -1.98
C ILE A 130 -11.37 -2.86 -2.66
N ARG A 131 -11.44 -3.77 -3.63
CA ARG A 131 -10.26 -4.23 -4.40
C ARG A 131 -9.59 -3.06 -5.11
N GLU A 132 -10.36 -2.21 -5.79
CA GLU A 132 -9.85 -1.03 -6.49
C GLU A 132 -9.14 -0.08 -5.51
N THR A 133 -9.76 0.21 -4.37
CA THR A 133 -9.18 1.07 -3.32
C THR A 133 -7.89 0.49 -2.76
N CYS A 134 -7.85 -0.80 -2.46
CA CYS A 134 -6.64 -1.50 -2.01
C CYS A 134 -5.53 -1.40 -3.08
N ASN A 135 -5.86 -1.62 -4.35
CA ASN A 135 -4.91 -1.52 -5.45
C ASN A 135 -4.36 -0.10 -5.63
N SER A 136 -5.22 0.92 -5.56
CA SER A 136 -4.79 2.32 -5.65
C SER A 136 -3.89 2.74 -4.49
N CYS A 137 -4.23 2.32 -3.27
CA CYS A 137 -3.39 2.55 -2.09
C CYS A 137 -2.02 1.85 -2.24
N HIS A 138 -2.01 0.57 -2.64
CA HIS A 138 -0.77 -0.17 -2.89
C HIS A 138 0.05 0.47 -4.02
N HIS A 139 -0.57 0.93 -5.11
CA HIS A 139 0.16 1.60 -6.18
C HIS A 139 0.86 2.88 -5.70
N PHE A 140 0.20 3.64 -4.81
CA PHE A 140 0.75 4.88 -4.27
C PHE A 140 1.92 4.63 -3.30
N PHE A 141 1.78 3.67 -2.38
CA PHE A 141 2.76 3.42 -1.31
C PHE A 141 3.78 2.32 -1.63
N ARG A 142 3.51 1.46 -2.61
CA ARG A 142 4.38 0.36 -3.06
C ARG A 142 4.57 0.43 -4.57
N PRO A 143 5.29 1.44 -5.08
CA PRO A 143 5.59 1.51 -6.51
C PRO A 143 6.31 0.23 -6.96
N ALA A 144 5.90 -0.30 -8.11
CA ALA A 144 6.31 -1.62 -8.63
C ALA A 144 7.82 -1.81 -8.82
N SER A 145 8.61 -0.73 -8.76
CA SER A 145 10.08 -0.76 -8.81
C SER A 145 10.75 -1.13 -7.49
N VAL A 146 10.00 -1.20 -6.37
CA VAL A 146 10.53 -1.56 -5.05
C VAL A 146 9.98 -2.92 -4.65
N ILE A 147 10.71 -3.99 -4.93
CA ILE A 147 10.44 -5.29 -4.28
C ILE A 147 10.70 -5.06 -2.79
N SER A 148 9.65 -5.06 -1.96
CA SER A 148 9.84 -4.83 -0.52
C SER A 148 10.76 -5.91 0.05
N GLU A 149 11.72 -5.53 0.89
CA GLU A 149 12.65 -6.47 1.54
C GLU A 149 11.93 -7.64 2.23
N ASP A 150 10.71 -7.45 2.71
CA ASP A 150 9.88 -8.51 3.29
C ASP A 150 9.49 -9.59 2.29
N VAL A 151 9.22 -9.23 1.03
CA VAL A 151 8.93 -10.19 -0.05
C VAL A 151 10.19 -10.94 -0.46
N LEU A 152 11.34 -10.27 -0.42
CA LEU A 152 12.63 -10.93 -0.62
C LEU A 152 12.93 -11.89 0.54
N ARG A 153 12.74 -11.46 1.79
CA ARG A 153 12.94 -12.29 2.99
C ARG A 153 12.01 -13.49 3.05
N ASP A 154 10.71 -13.30 2.78
CA ASP A 154 9.74 -14.39 2.75
C ASP A 154 10.09 -15.39 1.63
N ARG A 155 10.55 -14.90 0.48
CA ARG A 155 11.03 -15.76 -0.62
C ARG A 155 12.30 -16.52 -0.24
N PHE A 156 13.27 -15.87 0.39
CA PHE A 156 14.49 -16.53 0.87
C PHE A 156 14.20 -17.55 1.97
N ALA A 157 13.25 -17.26 2.88
CA ALA A 157 12.82 -18.20 3.90
C ALA A 157 12.15 -19.44 3.28
N ALA A 158 11.28 -19.25 2.27
CA ALA A 158 10.66 -20.36 1.55
C ALA A 158 11.68 -21.20 0.77
N GLU A 159 12.65 -20.57 0.09
CA GLU A 159 13.72 -21.26 -0.64
C GLU A 159 14.64 -22.08 0.30
N LEU A 160 14.77 -21.68 1.58
CA LEU A 160 15.51 -22.44 2.59
C LEU A 160 14.72 -23.63 3.17
N GLU A 161 13.39 -23.56 3.18
CA GLU A 161 12.51 -24.65 3.63
C GLU A 161 12.32 -25.73 2.55
N GLU A 162 12.43 -25.38 1.26
CA GLU A 162 12.25 -26.33 0.16
C GLU A 162 13.49 -27.19 -0.13
N GLY A 163 14.68 -26.79 0.32
CA GLY A 163 15.94 -27.53 0.11
C GLY A 163 16.36 -27.63 -1.37
N PRO A 164 17.64 -27.92 -1.67
CA PRO A 164 18.12 -28.06 -3.05
C PRO A 164 17.55 -29.29 -3.77
#